data_AF-M5C0F6-F1
#
_entry.id   AF-M5C0F6-F1
#
_cell.length_a   1.000
_cell.length_b   1.000
_cell.length_c   1.000
_cell.angle_alpha   90.00
_cell.angle_beta   90.00
_cell.angle_gamma   90.00
#
_symmetry.space_group_name_H-M   'P 1'
#
loop_
_entity.id
_entity.type
_entity.pdbx_description
1 polymer ?
#
loop_
_entity_poly.entity_id
_entity_poly.type
_entity_poly.pdbx_seq_one_letter_code
_entity_poly.pdbx_strand_id
1 'polypeptide(L)'
;MVCYTVEATTGVPPIIPTIIGGGSGAAYAPYIVTPLEGIQSRTSANETQVNWLLNDWDLETAKTNARIADTSIVFTYAYQTESRDRDNLTAWSNGDNLIQTVAAECNNTIVVIHSGQQILMDEWVEHPNITAVIFAYYPGQESGNAVASILYGEVNPSGKLPFTIAKSASDYPPNGIFTENVTDPHIVFEEGNLVDYRWFDAKNITPRYEFGFGLSNIKIRPSPGNAADGE
;
A
#
# COMPACT_ATOMS: atom_id res chain seq x y z
N MET A 1 21.13 -14.58 5.32
CA MET A 1 19.76 -14.03 5.30
C MET A 1 19.16 -14.36 3.94
N VAL A 2 18.09 -15.16 3.89
CA VAL A 2 17.33 -15.41 2.66
C VAL A 2 16.13 -14.46 2.64
N CYS A 3 16.15 -13.52 1.71
CA CYS A 3 15.03 -12.62 1.45
C CYS A 3 14.21 -13.18 0.28
N TYR A 4 12.91 -13.34 0.47
CA TYR A 4 12.00 -13.72 -0.60
C TYR A 4 11.16 -12.52 -1.02
N THR A 5 11.23 -12.13 -2.29
CA THR A 5 10.47 -10.99 -2.82
C THR A 5 9.40 -11.46 -3.79
N VAL A 6 8.17 -10.99 -3.64
CA VAL A 6 7.11 -11.20 -4.64
C VAL A 6 6.63 -9.87 -5.17
N GLU A 7 6.62 -9.72 -6.48
CA GLU A 7 6.00 -8.56 -7.13
C GLU A 7 4.78 -8.98 -7.91
N ALA A 8 3.71 -8.22 -7.70
CA ALA A 8 2.47 -8.44 -8.42
C ALA A 8 2.57 -7.99 -9.89
N THR A 9 2.78 -8.96 -10.78
CA THR A 9 2.93 -8.72 -12.22
C THR A 9 2.01 -9.64 -13.03
N THR A 10 1.10 -9.04 -13.82
CA THR A 10 0.44 -9.75 -14.91
C THR A 10 0.55 -8.97 -16.21
N GLY A 11 1.40 -9.43 -17.13
CA GLY A 11 1.17 -9.39 -18.59
C GLY A 11 1.35 -8.08 -19.36
N VAL A 12 1.67 -6.94 -18.75
CA VAL A 12 2.06 -5.67 -19.40
C VAL A 12 3.49 -5.38 -18.97
N PRO A 13 4.37 -4.66 -19.73
CA PRO A 13 5.71 -4.32 -19.24
C PRO A 13 5.64 -3.85 -17.77
N PRO A 14 6.22 -4.62 -16.84
CA PRO A 14 5.67 -4.97 -15.51
C PRO A 14 5.75 -3.87 -14.44
N ILE A 15 5.78 -2.60 -14.84
CA ILE A 15 6.31 -1.55 -13.97
C ILE A 15 5.42 -0.30 -13.93
N ILE A 16 4.49 -0.13 -14.88
CA ILE A 16 3.62 1.06 -14.92
C ILE A 16 2.63 1.12 -13.74
N PRO A 17 1.86 0.04 -13.40
CA PRO A 17 0.80 0.17 -12.41
C PRO A 17 1.29 0.36 -10.96
N THR A 18 2.59 0.19 -10.70
CA THR A 18 3.19 0.34 -9.37
C THR A 18 3.88 1.70 -9.19
N ILE A 19 4.23 2.40 -10.27
CA ILE A 19 4.94 3.70 -10.16
C ILE A 19 4.06 4.92 -10.44
N ILE A 20 2.94 4.74 -11.14
CA ILE A 20 2.04 5.82 -11.55
C ILE A 20 0.63 5.29 -11.86
N GLY A 21 -0.39 6.13 -11.69
CA GLY A 21 -1.75 5.85 -12.15
C GLY A 21 -1.94 6.07 -13.65
N GLY A 22 -3.10 5.66 -14.17
CA GLY A 22 -3.47 5.86 -15.58
C GLY A 22 -4.20 7.17 -15.86
N GLY A 23 -4.15 7.61 -17.12
CA GLY A 23 -4.89 8.77 -17.61
C GLY A 23 -4.01 9.94 -18.02
N SER A 24 -4.62 11.10 -18.20
CA SER A 24 -4.00 12.34 -18.68
C SER A 24 -2.89 12.88 -17.77
N GLY A 25 -2.90 12.50 -16.48
CA GLY A 25 -1.84 12.83 -15.51
C GLY A 25 -0.63 11.88 -15.53
N ALA A 26 -0.65 10.83 -16.36
CA ALA A 26 0.47 9.90 -16.47
C ALA A 26 1.64 10.51 -17.25
N ALA A 27 2.85 10.05 -16.96
CA ALA A 27 4.07 10.45 -17.65
C ALA A 27 4.94 9.23 -17.96
N TYR A 28 5.64 9.27 -19.09
CA TYR A 28 6.63 8.24 -19.42
C TYR A 28 7.87 8.42 -18.56
N ALA A 29 8.24 7.35 -17.86
CA ALA A 29 9.51 7.28 -17.14
C ALA A 29 10.64 6.95 -18.14
N PRO A 30 11.77 7.69 -18.13
CA PRO A 30 12.91 7.40 -19.01
C PRO A 30 13.58 6.06 -18.68
N TYR A 31 13.45 5.62 -17.43
CA TYR A 31 13.85 4.32 -16.90
C TYR A 31 13.05 4.05 -15.63
N ILE A 32 13.09 2.82 -15.12
CA ILE A 32 12.47 2.49 -13.85
C ILE A 32 13.40 1.54 -13.10
N VAL A 33 13.65 1.83 -11.83
CA VAL A 33 14.30 0.91 -10.91
C VAL A 33 13.20 0.13 -10.20
N THR A 34 13.11 -1.16 -10.52
CA THR A 34 12.13 -2.07 -9.89
C THR A 34 12.47 -2.31 -8.42
N PRO A 35 11.48 -2.63 -7.56
CA PRO A 35 11.77 -3.02 -6.19
C PRO A 35 12.76 -4.18 -6.05
N LEU A 36 12.66 -5.20 -6.91
CA LEU A 36 13.62 -6.30 -6.98
C LEU A 36 15.04 -5.78 -7.27
N GLU A 37 15.24 -4.93 -8.26
CA GLU A 37 16.56 -4.33 -8.56
C GLU A 37 17.09 -3.50 -7.39
N GLY A 38 16.23 -2.69 -6.76
CA GLY A 38 16.59 -1.87 -5.61
C GLY A 38 17.03 -2.69 -4.40
N ILE A 39 16.35 -3.82 -4.14
CA ILE A 39 16.72 -4.76 -3.08
C ILE A 39 18.01 -5.50 -3.45
N GLN A 40 18.09 -6.04 -4.66
CA GLN A 40 19.27 -6.78 -5.14
C GLN A 40 20.53 -5.93 -5.08
N SER A 41 20.46 -4.62 -5.35
CA SER A 41 21.62 -3.74 -5.27
C SER A 41 22.19 -3.58 -3.85
N ARG A 42 21.45 -3.94 -2.79
CA ARG A 42 21.92 -3.94 -1.38
C ARG A 42 22.40 -5.31 -0.88
N THR A 43 22.25 -6.37 -1.68
CA THR A 43 22.55 -7.75 -1.24
C THR A 43 24.04 -8.04 -1.08
N SER A 44 24.87 -7.48 -1.95
CA SER A 44 26.33 -7.70 -1.95
C SER A 44 27.01 -7.12 -0.72
N ALA A 45 26.46 -6.06 -0.13
CA ALA A 45 26.96 -5.48 1.11
C ALA A 45 26.61 -6.31 2.36
N ASN A 46 25.61 -7.19 2.28
CA ASN A 46 24.93 -7.79 3.44
C ASN A 46 24.87 -9.33 3.42
N GLU A 47 25.63 -10.00 2.54
CA GLU A 47 25.62 -11.47 2.38
C GLU A 47 24.20 -12.07 2.31
N THR A 48 23.30 -11.32 1.66
CA THR A 48 21.88 -11.67 1.57
C THR A 48 21.61 -12.39 0.25
N GLN A 49 20.94 -13.54 0.31
CA GLN A 49 20.45 -14.22 -0.88
C GLN A 49 19.01 -13.75 -1.13
N VAL A 50 18.72 -13.34 -2.37
CA VAL A 50 17.35 -12.96 -2.77
C VAL A 50 16.80 -14.01 -3.71
N ASN A 51 15.71 -14.64 -3.31
CA ASN A 51 14.86 -15.43 -4.19
C ASN A 51 13.64 -14.58 -4.55
N TRP A 52 13.09 -14.72 -5.75
CA TRP A 52 11.94 -13.94 -6.18
C TRP A 52 10.91 -14.77 -6.93
N LEU A 53 9.66 -14.30 -6.88
CA LEU A 53 8.55 -14.79 -7.69
C LEU A 53 7.81 -13.58 -8.24
N LEU A 54 7.44 -13.60 -9.52
CA LEU A 54 6.72 -12.47 -10.15
C LEU A 54 5.31 -12.88 -10.59
N ASN A 55 4.77 -13.96 -10.03
CA ASN A 55 3.46 -14.50 -10.36
C ASN A 55 2.64 -14.72 -9.09
N ASP A 56 1.68 -13.82 -8.86
CA ASP A 56 0.82 -13.82 -7.66
C ASP A 56 -0.10 -15.02 -7.53
N TRP A 57 -0.30 -15.74 -8.63
CA TRP A 57 -1.19 -16.89 -8.69
C TRP A 57 -0.46 -18.21 -8.39
N ASP A 58 0.88 -18.21 -8.41
CA ASP A 58 1.68 -19.38 -8.04
C ASP A 58 1.90 -19.45 -6.51
N LEU A 59 0.78 -19.66 -5.81
CA LEU A 59 0.74 -19.71 -4.35
C LEU A 59 1.55 -20.88 -3.78
N GLU A 60 1.72 -21.98 -4.53
CA GLU A 60 2.48 -23.15 -4.07
C GLU A 60 3.99 -22.86 -4.05
N THR A 61 4.51 -22.21 -5.10
CA THR A 61 5.89 -21.72 -5.09
C THR A 61 6.07 -20.63 -4.04
N ALA A 62 5.10 -19.73 -3.88
CA ALA A 62 5.17 -18.68 -2.87
C ALA A 62 5.29 -19.23 -1.46
N LYS A 63 4.45 -20.22 -1.13
CA LYS A 63 4.50 -20.98 0.11
C LYS A 63 5.84 -21.67 0.33
N THR A 64 6.36 -22.35 -0.69
CA THR A 64 7.65 -23.07 -0.59
C THR A 64 8.81 -22.12 -0.32
N ASN A 65 8.83 -20.97 -1.01
CA ASN A 65 9.87 -19.97 -0.82
C ASN A 65 9.76 -19.24 0.53
N ALA A 66 8.55 -18.89 0.95
CA ALA A 66 8.29 -18.22 2.23
C ALA A 66 8.78 -19.07 3.42
N ARG A 67 8.62 -20.41 3.36
CA ARG A 67 9.06 -21.34 4.42
C ARG A 67 10.55 -21.33 4.71
N ILE A 68 11.37 -21.03 3.70
CA ILE A 68 12.84 -21.04 3.81
C ILE A 68 13.43 -19.64 3.93
N ALA A 69 12.59 -18.61 3.86
CA ALA A 69 13.01 -17.23 3.94
C ALA A 69 13.10 -16.76 5.40
N ASP A 70 14.16 -16.01 5.71
CA ASP A 70 14.28 -15.29 6.98
C ASP A 70 13.35 -14.06 7.01
N THR A 71 13.11 -13.47 5.84
CA THR A 71 12.20 -12.34 5.64
C THR A 71 11.50 -12.52 4.30
N SER A 72 10.17 -12.39 4.29
CA SER A 72 9.40 -12.31 3.05
C SER A 72 8.90 -10.90 2.83
N ILE A 73 9.06 -10.37 1.61
CA ILE A 73 8.61 -9.05 1.20
C ILE A 73 7.61 -9.22 0.07
N VAL A 74 6.35 -8.88 0.34
CA VAL A 74 5.26 -9.00 -0.63
C VAL A 74 4.90 -7.62 -1.14
N PHE A 75 5.12 -7.37 -2.43
CA PHE A 75 4.69 -6.17 -3.12
C PHE A 75 3.32 -6.40 -3.72
N THR A 76 2.37 -5.53 -3.38
CA THR A 76 1.01 -5.53 -3.90
C THR A 76 0.63 -4.17 -4.43
N TYR A 77 -0.46 -4.10 -5.20
CA TYR A 77 -0.95 -2.85 -5.74
C TYR A 77 -2.48 -2.83 -5.84
N ALA A 78 -3.01 -1.61 -5.93
CA ALA A 78 -4.36 -1.38 -6.43
C ALA A 78 -4.27 -0.23 -7.44
N TYR A 79 -4.46 -0.57 -8.72
CA TYR A 79 -4.30 0.38 -9.82
C TYR A 79 -5.56 1.24 -9.98
N GLN A 80 -5.36 2.47 -10.44
CA GLN A 80 -6.45 3.41 -10.71
C GLN A 80 -6.12 4.23 -11.96
N THR A 81 -7.16 4.68 -12.65
CA THR A 81 -7.03 5.46 -13.89
C THR A 81 -8.08 6.55 -13.92
N GLU A 82 -7.75 7.65 -14.60
CA GLU A 82 -8.72 8.68 -14.97
C GLU A 82 -9.95 8.05 -15.65
N SER A 83 -11.12 8.64 -15.40
CA SER A 83 -12.42 8.23 -15.95
C SER A 83 -12.96 6.88 -15.46
N ARG A 84 -12.34 6.26 -14.45
CA ARG A 84 -12.85 5.01 -13.88
C ARG A 84 -12.60 4.91 -12.38
N ASP A 85 -13.67 4.80 -11.61
CA ASP A 85 -13.60 4.41 -10.21
C ASP A 85 -13.23 2.94 -10.06
N ARG A 86 -12.54 2.59 -8.96
CA ARG A 86 -12.21 1.19 -8.68
C ARG A 86 -13.46 0.41 -8.30
N ASP A 87 -13.56 -0.83 -8.78
CA ASP A 87 -14.69 -1.72 -8.48
C ASP A 87 -14.72 -2.14 -6.99
N ASN A 88 -13.56 -2.10 -6.32
CA ASN A 88 -13.40 -2.45 -4.91
C ASN A 88 -12.17 -1.74 -4.30
N LEU A 89 -12.03 -1.89 -2.98
CA LEU A 89 -10.89 -1.37 -2.22
C LEU A 89 -9.87 -2.47 -1.86
N THR A 90 -9.88 -3.62 -2.54
CA THR A 90 -8.97 -4.74 -2.22
C THR A 90 -7.65 -4.62 -2.99
N ALA A 91 -6.66 -5.43 -2.63
CA ALA A 91 -5.47 -5.57 -3.46
C ALA A 91 -5.84 -6.28 -4.77
N TRP A 92 -5.23 -5.85 -5.88
CA TRP A 92 -5.48 -6.44 -7.19
C TRP A 92 -4.50 -7.57 -7.49
N SER A 93 -4.77 -8.34 -8.55
CA SER A 93 -3.92 -9.46 -8.98
C SER A 93 -3.68 -10.49 -7.87
N ASN A 94 -4.72 -10.91 -7.15
CA ASN A 94 -4.61 -11.91 -6.08
C ASN A 94 -3.74 -11.49 -4.87
N GLY A 95 -3.47 -10.18 -4.71
CA GLY A 95 -2.57 -9.66 -3.68
C GLY A 95 -2.94 -10.06 -2.25
N ASP A 96 -4.21 -9.97 -1.87
CA ASP A 96 -4.64 -10.30 -0.50
C ASP A 96 -4.43 -11.79 -0.17
N ASN A 97 -4.69 -12.69 -1.12
CA ASN A 97 -4.46 -14.13 -0.96
C ASN A 97 -2.97 -14.45 -0.91
N LEU A 98 -2.15 -13.78 -1.72
CA LEU A 98 -0.70 -13.93 -1.71
C LEU A 98 -0.11 -13.50 -0.36
N ILE A 99 -0.53 -12.34 0.16
CA ILE A 99 -0.09 -11.83 1.48
C ILE A 99 -0.41 -12.86 2.57
N GLN A 100 -1.66 -13.33 2.62
CA GLN A 100 -2.07 -14.34 3.62
C GLN A 100 -1.30 -15.64 3.47
N THR A 101 -1.06 -16.11 2.23
CA THR A 101 -0.30 -17.33 1.96
C THR A 101 1.14 -17.23 2.44
N VAL A 102 1.82 -16.10 2.16
CA VAL A 102 3.20 -15.87 2.59
C VAL A 102 3.27 -15.70 4.11
N ALA A 103 2.37 -14.89 4.69
CA ALA A 103 2.33 -14.65 6.13
C ALA A 103 2.03 -15.93 6.92
N ALA A 104 1.29 -16.89 6.37
CA ALA A 104 1.05 -18.18 7.01
C ALA A 104 2.33 -19.03 7.16
N GLU A 105 3.36 -18.77 6.35
CA GLU A 105 4.54 -19.64 6.20
C GLU A 105 5.85 -18.95 6.63
N CYS A 106 5.90 -17.61 6.62
CA CYS A 106 7.05 -16.80 7.06
C CYS A 106 6.64 -15.88 8.21
N ASN A 107 7.29 -16.02 9.36
CA ASN A 107 6.98 -15.24 10.58
C ASN A 107 7.48 -13.79 10.56
N ASN A 108 8.17 -13.38 9.50
CA ASN A 108 8.66 -12.04 9.28
C ASN A 108 8.28 -11.58 7.86
N THR A 109 7.00 -11.24 7.70
CA THR A 109 6.44 -10.80 6.42
C THR A 109 6.27 -9.27 6.42
N ILE A 110 6.88 -8.63 5.43
CA ILE A 110 6.75 -7.19 5.16
C ILE A 110 5.85 -7.04 3.93
N VAL A 111 4.83 -6.20 4.02
CA VAL A 111 3.95 -5.88 2.88
C VAL A 111 4.29 -4.49 2.37
N VAL A 112 4.49 -4.34 1.07
CA VAL A 112 4.68 -3.04 0.40
C VAL A 112 3.52 -2.82 -0.56
N ILE A 113 2.84 -1.68 -0.44
CA ILE A 113 1.64 -1.36 -1.21
C ILE A 113 1.91 -0.19 -2.14
N HIS A 114 1.70 -0.41 -3.44
CA HIS A 114 1.66 0.64 -4.44
C HIS A 114 0.21 0.96 -4.81
N SER A 115 -0.33 2.04 -4.26
CA SER A 115 -1.66 2.52 -4.64
C SER A 115 -1.79 4.01 -4.37
N GLY A 116 -2.46 4.75 -5.25
CA GLY A 116 -2.68 6.18 -5.02
C GLY A 116 -3.86 6.51 -4.10
N GLN A 117 -4.60 5.49 -3.62
CA GLN A 117 -5.77 5.64 -2.75
C GLN A 117 -5.83 4.48 -1.74
N GLN A 118 -6.75 4.56 -0.78
CA GLN A 118 -6.95 3.55 0.26
C GLN A 118 -7.15 2.14 -0.29
N ILE A 119 -6.58 1.16 0.42
CA ILE A 119 -6.95 -0.26 0.31
C ILE A 119 -7.41 -0.76 1.67
N LEU A 120 -8.36 -1.69 1.69
CA LEU A 120 -8.73 -2.41 2.89
C LEU A 120 -7.68 -3.46 3.20
N MET A 121 -7.31 -3.56 4.48
CA MET A 121 -6.25 -4.47 4.92
C MET A 121 -6.71 -5.41 6.03
N ASP A 122 -7.95 -5.29 6.49
CA ASP A 122 -8.48 -5.99 7.67
C ASP A 122 -8.48 -7.51 7.55
N GLU A 123 -8.41 -8.07 6.34
CA GLU A 123 -8.28 -9.52 6.13
C GLU A 123 -6.92 -10.08 6.54
N TRP A 124 -5.87 -9.25 6.56
CA TRP A 124 -4.49 -9.75 6.74
C TRP A 124 -3.62 -8.91 7.66
N VAL A 125 -3.87 -7.60 7.85
CA VAL A 125 -2.94 -6.69 8.54
C VAL A 125 -2.67 -7.03 10.01
N GLU A 126 -3.60 -7.71 10.66
CA GLU A 126 -3.47 -8.18 12.05
C GLU A 126 -2.88 -9.59 12.15
N HIS A 127 -2.49 -10.20 11.02
CA HIS A 127 -1.86 -11.51 11.02
C HIS A 127 -0.52 -11.41 11.80
N PRO A 128 -0.26 -12.28 12.79
CA PRO A 128 0.86 -12.12 13.73
C PRO A 128 2.25 -12.17 13.09
N ASN A 129 2.32 -12.75 11.88
CA ASN A 129 3.54 -12.88 11.11
C ASN A 129 3.80 -11.70 10.15
N ILE A 130 2.87 -10.74 10.06
CA ILE A 130 3.10 -9.48 9.32
C ILE A 130 3.73 -8.48 10.28
N THR A 131 5.01 -8.18 10.03
CA THR A 131 5.84 -7.38 10.93
C THR A 131 5.91 -5.92 10.51
N ALA A 132 5.64 -5.61 9.25
CA ALA A 132 5.59 -4.25 8.74
C ALA A 132 4.70 -4.12 7.50
N VAL A 133 4.12 -2.92 7.35
CA VAL A 133 3.40 -2.49 6.14
C VAL A 133 3.96 -1.14 5.70
N ILE A 134 4.34 -1.04 4.42
CA ILE A 134 4.83 0.19 3.80
C ILE A 134 3.84 0.60 2.73
N PHE A 135 3.18 1.74 2.92
CA PHE A 135 2.33 2.34 1.91
C PHE A 135 3.17 3.27 1.04
N ALA A 136 3.58 2.80 -0.14
CA ALA A 136 4.56 3.45 -1.02
C ALA A 136 3.96 4.41 -2.06
N TYR A 137 2.63 4.47 -2.17
CA TYR A 137 1.92 5.26 -3.17
C TYR A 137 2.37 4.93 -4.61
N TYR A 138 2.59 5.98 -5.41
CA TYR A 138 3.17 5.95 -6.74
C TYR A 138 4.51 6.69 -6.70
N PRO A 139 5.62 6.01 -6.40
CA PRO A 139 6.92 6.64 -6.15
C PRO A 139 7.68 7.03 -7.43
N GLY A 140 7.10 6.81 -8.62
CA GLY A 140 7.73 7.11 -9.89
C GLY A 140 8.93 6.21 -10.21
N GLN A 141 9.81 6.69 -11.09
CA GLN A 141 10.93 5.93 -11.66
C GLN A 141 11.93 5.36 -10.64
N GLU A 142 12.09 5.98 -9.46
CA GLU A 142 13.01 5.54 -8.41
C GLU A 142 12.36 4.61 -7.36
N SER A 143 11.22 3.99 -7.70
CA SER A 143 10.43 3.13 -6.80
C SER A 143 11.30 2.17 -5.98
N GLY A 144 12.16 1.40 -6.66
CA GLY A 144 12.97 0.38 -6.00
C GLY A 144 14.05 0.96 -5.09
N ASN A 145 14.73 2.02 -5.51
CA ASN A 145 15.73 2.68 -4.67
C ASN A 145 15.10 3.29 -3.42
N ALA A 146 13.96 3.94 -3.56
CA ALA A 146 13.25 4.58 -2.46
C ALA A 146 12.78 3.54 -1.43
N VAL A 147 12.11 2.47 -1.87
CA VAL A 147 11.63 1.42 -0.98
C VAL A 147 12.79 0.67 -0.33
N ALA A 148 13.82 0.31 -1.08
CA ALA A 148 14.98 -0.39 -0.53
C ALA A 148 15.71 0.44 0.55
N SER A 149 15.83 1.75 0.38
CA SER A 149 16.44 2.63 1.39
C SER A 149 15.69 2.59 2.73
N ILE A 150 14.37 2.45 2.71
CA ILE A 150 13.56 2.28 3.93
C ILE A 150 13.73 0.87 4.51
N LEU A 151 13.64 -0.18 3.67
CA LEU A 151 13.77 -1.58 4.10
C LEU A 151 15.11 -1.87 4.78
N TYR A 152 16.19 -1.28 4.28
CA TYR A 152 17.55 -1.43 4.83
C TYR A 152 17.88 -0.39 5.91
N GLY A 153 16.95 0.50 6.27
CA GLY A 153 17.14 1.49 7.32
C GLY A 153 18.15 2.59 6.97
N GLU A 154 18.47 2.79 5.69
CA GLU A 154 19.30 3.90 5.20
C GLU A 154 18.62 5.25 5.50
N VAL A 155 17.28 5.27 5.47
CA VAL A 155 16.45 6.42 5.79
C VAL A 155 15.29 5.99 6.70
N ASN A 156 14.95 6.83 7.69
CA ASN A 156 13.77 6.60 8.53
C ASN A 156 12.49 7.01 7.78
N PRO A 157 11.42 6.18 7.83
CA PRO A 157 10.14 6.58 7.27
C PRO A 157 9.58 7.78 8.03
N SER A 158 9.04 8.74 7.28
CA SER A 158 8.45 9.99 7.79
C SER A 158 7.13 10.37 7.11
N GLY A 159 6.63 9.54 6.18
CA GLY A 159 5.36 9.78 5.50
C GLY A 159 4.19 9.67 6.45
N LYS A 160 3.17 10.49 6.23
CA LYS A 160 1.89 10.47 6.93
C LYS A 160 0.76 10.30 5.91
N LEU A 161 -0.29 9.56 6.28
CA LEU A 161 -1.45 9.34 5.40
C LEU A 161 -2.18 10.67 5.15
N PRO A 162 -2.42 11.06 3.88
CA PRO A 162 -3.22 12.23 3.52
C PRO A 162 -4.72 11.92 3.42
N PHE A 163 -5.13 10.70 3.77
CA PHE A 163 -6.51 10.20 3.79
C PHE A 163 -6.68 9.15 4.89
N THR A 164 -7.91 8.83 5.24
CA THR A 164 -8.25 7.81 6.23
C THR A 164 -8.34 6.43 5.58
N ILE A 165 -7.77 5.40 6.21
CA ILE A 165 -7.93 4.00 5.80
C ILE A 165 -8.93 3.34 6.75
N ALA A 166 -10.07 2.90 6.20
CA ALA A 166 -11.14 2.25 6.94
C ALA A 166 -10.87 0.78 7.26
N LYS A 167 -11.66 0.21 8.18
CA LYS A 167 -11.70 -1.23 8.42
C LYS A 167 -12.62 -1.95 7.45
N SER A 168 -13.72 -1.30 7.09
CA SER A 168 -14.68 -1.77 6.08
C SER A 168 -14.98 -0.67 5.06
N ALA A 169 -15.31 -1.06 3.83
CA ALA A 169 -15.79 -0.11 2.82
C ALA A 169 -17.06 0.63 3.28
N SER A 170 -17.90 -0.02 4.09
CA SER A 170 -19.14 0.55 4.63
C SER A 170 -18.92 1.64 5.68
N ASP A 171 -17.68 1.82 6.16
CA ASP A 171 -17.36 2.86 7.14
C ASP A 171 -17.23 4.24 6.49
N TYR A 172 -16.96 4.29 5.18
CA TYR A 172 -16.97 5.52 4.40
C TYR A 172 -18.41 6.03 4.20
N PRO A 173 -18.58 7.33 3.87
CA PRO A 173 -19.88 7.85 3.46
C PRO A 173 -20.52 6.99 2.37
N PRO A 174 -21.82 6.67 2.49
CA PRO A 174 -22.52 5.88 1.47
C PRO A 174 -22.65 6.67 0.16
N ASN A 175 -23.02 5.98 -0.92
CA ASN A 175 -23.33 6.58 -2.22
C ASN A 175 -22.19 7.41 -2.84
N GLY A 176 -20.92 7.17 -2.50
CA GLY A 176 -19.80 7.92 -3.06
C GLY A 176 -19.55 7.75 -4.56
N ILE A 177 -20.13 6.71 -5.18
CA ILE A 177 -20.03 6.42 -6.62
C ILE A 177 -21.43 6.12 -7.16
N PHE A 178 -21.80 6.78 -8.26
CA PHE A 178 -23.05 6.53 -8.96
C PHE A 178 -22.85 5.46 -10.05
N THR A 179 -23.57 4.34 -9.96
CA THR A 179 -23.38 3.18 -10.86
C THR A 179 -24.62 2.80 -11.68
N GLU A 180 -25.73 3.52 -11.50
CA GLU A 180 -26.97 3.22 -12.20
C GLU A 180 -26.93 3.68 -13.66
N ASN A 181 -27.53 2.89 -14.56
CA ASN A 181 -27.62 3.24 -15.98
C ASN A 181 -28.89 4.06 -16.24
N VAL A 182 -28.81 5.37 -16.03
CA VAL A 182 -29.90 6.32 -16.26
C VAL A 182 -29.46 7.44 -17.21
N THR A 183 -30.44 8.06 -17.89
CA THR A 183 -30.17 9.14 -18.84
C THR A 183 -29.77 10.46 -18.19
N ASP A 184 -30.07 10.64 -16.91
CA ASP A 184 -29.83 11.85 -16.14
C ASP A 184 -29.31 11.46 -14.75
N PRO A 185 -28.00 11.15 -14.60
CA PRO A 185 -27.43 10.69 -13.35
C PRO A 185 -27.32 11.85 -12.35
N HIS A 186 -27.85 11.64 -11.13
CA HIS A 186 -27.81 12.61 -10.05
C HIS A 186 -27.31 11.94 -8.76
N ILE A 187 -26.46 12.67 -8.03
CA ILE A 187 -25.93 12.25 -6.74
C ILE A 187 -26.11 13.41 -5.74
N VAL A 188 -26.69 13.12 -4.58
CA VAL A 188 -26.91 14.12 -3.52
C VAL A 188 -25.85 13.91 -2.45
N PHE A 189 -25.06 14.95 -2.18
CA PHE A 189 -23.98 14.91 -1.20
C PHE A 189 -24.56 15.18 0.19
N GLU A 190 -25.26 14.20 0.74
CA GLU A 190 -25.94 14.30 2.05
C GLU A 190 -24.96 14.47 3.21
N GLU A 191 -23.71 14.01 3.05
CA GLU A 191 -22.63 14.14 4.02
C GLU A 191 -22.12 15.59 4.17
N GLY A 192 -22.39 16.45 3.17
CA GLY A 192 -21.93 17.84 3.15
C GLY A 192 -20.42 17.94 3.35
N ASN A 193 -19.98 18.63 4.40
CA ASN A 193 -18.55 18.81 4.68
C ASN A 193 -17.90 17.65 5.45
N LEU A 194 -18.67 16.60 5.79
CA LEU A 194 -18.18 15.42 6.50
C LEU A 194 -17.56 14.43 5.50
N VAL A 195 -16.40 14.80 4.96
CA VAL A 195 -15.61 13.99 4.03
C VAL A 195 -14.34 13.50 4.72
N ASP A 196 -13.90 12.28 4.38
CA ASP A 196 -12.72 11.62 4.96
C ASP A 196 -12.76 11.60 6.50
N TYR A 197 -11.69 11.99 7.20
CA TYR A 197 -11.60 11.90 8.67
C TYR A 197 -12.74 12.60 9.40
N ARG A 198 -13.31 13.67 8.83
CA ARG A 198 -14.44 14.39 9.46
C ARG A 198 -15.68 13.52 9.58
N TRP A 199 -15.90 12.62 8.63
CA TRP A 199 -16.97 11.62 8.72
C TRP A 199 -16.71 10.65 9.86
N PHE A 200 -15.49 10.10 9.92
CA PHE A 200 -15.09 9.14 10.95
C PHE A 200 -15.21 9.74 12.34
N ASP A 201 -14.74 10.97 12.53
CA ASP A 201 -14.86 11.72 13.79
C ASP A 201 -16.31 11.97 14.16
N ALA A 202 -17.13 12.49 13.23
CA ALA A 202 -18.53 12.83 13.50
C ALA A 202 -19.41 11.60 13.77
N LYS A 203 -19.06 10.44 13.19
CA LYS A 203 -19.79 9.17 13.37
C LYS A 203 -19.19 8.28 14.45
N ASN A 204 -18.10 8.71 15.09
CA ASN A 204 -17.37 7.92 16.07
C ASN A 204 -16.96 6.53 15.53
N ILE A 205 -16.50 6.49 14.28
CA ILE A 205 -16.02 5.29 13.62
C ILE A 205 -14.50 5.24 13.79
N THR A 206 -13.98 4.13 14.32
CA THR A 206 -12.54 3.94 14.47
C THR A 206 -11.93 3.44 13.16
N PRO A 207 -11.08 4.23 12.47
CA PRO A 207 -10.42 3.77 11.26
C PRO A 207 -9.39 2.68 11.55
N ARG A 208 -8.90 2.03 10.49
CA ARG A 208 -7.73 1.15 10.55
C ARG A 208 -6.47 1.98 10.75
N TYR A 209 -6.31 3.03 9.95
CA TYR A 209 -5.28 4.06 10.10
C TYR A 209 -5.91 5.44 9.84
N GLU A 210 -5.75 6.35 10.79
CA GLU A 210 -6.33 7.69 10.72
C GLU A 210 -5.61 8.61 9.73
N PHE A 211 -6.30 9.67 9.29
CA PHE A 211 -5.65 10.79 8.62
C PHE A 211 -4.48 11.32 9.44
N GLY A 212 -3.32 11.50 8.81
CA GLY A 212 -2.10 11.93 9.48
C GLY A 212 -1.34 10.81 10.22
N PHE A 213 -1.82 9.56 10.19
CA PHE A 213 -1.09 8.42 10.74
C PHE A 213 0.20 8.15 9.96
N GLY A 214 1.23 7.71 10.67
CA GLY A 214 2.47 7.22 10.07
C GLY A 214 3.52 6.97 11.14
N LEU A 215 4.16 5.81 11.09
CA LEU A 215 5.17 5.43 12.06
C LEU A 215 6.53 6.02 11.70
N SER A 216 7.33 6.28 12.72
CA SER A 216 8.74 6.61 12.59
C SER A 216 9.51 5.87 13.67
N ASN A 217 10.77 5.52 13.39
CA ASN A 217 11.66 4.89 14.37
C ASN A 217 12.08 5.86 15.49
N ILE A 218 11.71 7.14 15.39
CA ILE A 218 11.97 8.19 16.39
C ILE A 218 10.63 8.67 16.97
N LYS A 219 10.54 8.70 18.31
CA LYS A 219 9.38 9.29 19.01
C LYS A 219 9.55 10.80 19.15
N ILE A 220 8.80 11.57 18.38
CA ILE A 220 8.71 13.03 18.54
C ILE A 220 7.68 13.34 19.64
N ARG A 221 8.08 14.09 20.66
CA ARG A 221 7.16 14.58 21.70
C ARG A 221 6.78 16.03 21.38
N PRO A 222 5.49 16.34 21.19
CA PRO A 222 5.05 17.74 21.11
C PRO A 222 5.36 18.43 22.45
N SER A 223 5.93 19.63 22.39
CA SER A 223 5.88 20.54 23.54
C SER A 223 4.42 20.97 23.76
N PRO A 224 3.99 21.26 25.00
CA PRO A 224 2.68 21.85 25.24
C PRO A 224 2.50 23.11 24.37
N GLY A 225 1.50 23.10 23.51
CA GLY A 225 1.14 24.28 22.72
C GLY A 225 0.50 25.31 23.65
N ASN A 226 0.93 26.57 23.57
CA ASN A 226 0.14 27.66 24.11
C ASN A 226 -1.10 27.80 23.22
N ALA A 227 -2.28 27.50 23.75
CA ALA A 227 -3.56 27.85 23.14
C ALA A 227 -3.82 29.37 23.28
N ALA A 228 -2.93 30.15 22.69
CA ALA A 228 -3.14 31.50 22.20
C ALA A 228 -2.51 31.37 20.81
N ASP A 229 -3.29 31.14 19.76
CA ASP A 229 -4.02 32.19 19.08
C ASP A 229 -5.24 31.57 18.39
N GLY A 230 -6.44 32.00 18.80
CA GLY A 230 -7.65 31.77 18.03
C GLY A 230 -7.85 32.93 17.06
N GLU A 231 -8.10 32.62 15.80
CA GLU A 231 -8.92 33.42 14.88
C GLU A 231 -9.85 32.48 14.11
#